data_AF-X1LQM5-F1
#
_entry.id   AF-X1LQM5-F1
#
_cell.length_a   1.000
_cell.length_b   1.000
_cell.length_c   1.000
_cell.angle_alpha   90.00
_cell.angle_beta   90.00
_cell.angle_gamma   90.00
#
_symmetry.space_group_name_H-M   'P 1'
#
loop_
_entity.id
_entity.type
_entity.pdbx_description
1 polymer ?
#
loop_
_entity_poly.entity_id
_entity_poly.type
_entity_poly.pdbx_seq_one_letter_code
_entity_poly.pdbx_strand_id
1 'polypeptide(L)'
;MKEEQKITARIIIEILGAPKDHVEKTMKLVLGKVKEQKYLKLLNEKTFEAKQIKKFWSTFSEIEISVENISNLIGFCFDFMPSSIEILEPENFGVEAAEIANLL
;
A
#
# COMPACT_ATOMS: atom_id res chain seq x y z
N MET A 1 2.01 -1.47 29.41
CA MET A 1 2.72 -1.30 28.12
C MET A 1 1.90 -2.04 27.10
N LYS A 2 1.27 -1.36 26.15
CA LYS A 2 0.47 -2.02 25.11
C LYS A 2 1.44 -2.61 24.09
N GLU A 3 1.30 -3.89 23.77
CA GLU A 3 1.99 -4.45 22.62
C GLU A 3 1.38 -3.80 21.37
N GLU A 4 2.17 -2.97 20.69
CA GLU A 4 1.85 -2.54 19.33
C GLU A 4 1.75 -3.82 18.48
N GLN A 5 0.52 -4.15 18.07
CA GLN A 5 0.30 -5.34 17.26
C GLN A 5 0.74 -5.04 15.84
N LYS A 6 1.93 -5.52 15.52
CA LYS A 6 2.49 -5.51 14.17
C LYS A 6 1.50 -6.14 13.19
N ILE A 7 1.18 -5.41 12.14
CA ILE A 7 0.28 -5.81 11.06
C ILE A 7 1.11 -6.14 9.84
N THR A 8 0.82 -7.27 9.20
CA THR A 8 1.35 -7.61 7.87
C THR A 8 0.18 -7.58 6.89
N ALA A 9 0.34 -6.86 5.79
CA ALA A 9 -0.70 -6.70 4.78
C ALA A 9 -0.15 -6.88 3.36
N ARG A 10 -0.92 -7.55 2.51
CA ARG A 10 -0.76 -7.53 1.06
C ARG A 10 -1.56 -6.36 0.50
N ILE A 11 -0.93 -5.59 -0.37
CA ILE A 11 -1.48 -4.36 -0.93
C ILE A 11 -1.31 -4.39 -2.43
N ILE A 12 -2.35 -3.95 -3.15
CA ILE A 12 -2.28 -3.69 -4.58
C ILE A 12 -2.32 -2.19 -4.81
N ILE A 13 -1.33 -1.69 -5.55
CA ILE A 13 -1.31 -0.33 -6.09
C ILE A 13 -1.53 -0.45 -7.59
N GLU A 14 -2.50 0.26 -8.14
CA GLU A 14 -2.81 0.28 -9.57
C GLU A 14 -2.66 1.69 -10.15
N ILE A 15 -2.11 1.78 -11.36
CA ILE A 15 -1.99 3.02 -12.12
C ILE A 15 -2.58 2.82 -13.50
N LEU A 16 -3.55 3.68 -13.84
CA LEU A 16 -4.14 3.79 -15.18
C LEU A 16 -3.76 5.15 -15.78
N GLY A 17 -3.22 5.14 -17.00
CA GLY A 17 -2.85 6.39 -17.68
C GLY A 17 -2.37 6.19 -19.11
N ALA A 18 -1.68 7.18 -19.66
CA ALA A 18 -1.01 7.10 -20.96
C ALA A 18 0.14 8.13 -21.03
N PRO A 19 1.20 7.90 -21.84
CA PRO A 19 1.52 6.67 -22.58
C PRO A 19 2.07 5.55 -21.68
N LYS A 20 2.27 4.33 -22.23
CA LYS A 20 2.77 3.14 -21.50
C LYS A 20 3.98 3.44 -20.60
N ASP A 21 5.00 4.06 -21.19
CA ASP A 21 6.26 4.35 -20.48
C ASP A 21 6.06 5.26 -19.27
N HIS A 22 5.11 6.20 -19.34
CA HIS A 22 4.81 7.07 -18.21
C HIS A 22 4.12 6.30 -17.09
N VAL A 23 3.20 5.40 -17.44
CA VAL A 23 2.52 4.54 -16.46
C VAL A 23 3.51 3.65 -15.71
N GLU A 24 4.41 2.98 -16.43
CA GLU A 24 5.43 2.11 -15.81
C GLU A 24 6.48 2.90 -14.99
N LYS A 25 6.90 4.07 -15.47
CA LYS A 25 7.79 4.96 -14.71
C LYS A 25 7.11 5.48 -13.44
N THR A 26 5.85 5.90 -13.52
CA THR A 26 5.10 6.36 -12.34
C THR A 26 4.96 5.24 -11.32
N MET A 27 4.70 4.00 -11.74
CA MET A 27 4.66 2.86 -10.80
C MET A 27 5.99 2.70 -10.05
N LYS A 28 7.12 2.78 -10.76
CA LYS A 28 8.45 2.73 -10.13
C LYS A 28 8.68 3.89 -9.15
N LEU A 29 8.22 5.10 -9.48
CA LEU A 29 8.31 6.25 -8.58
C LEU A 29 7.46 6.08 -7.34
N VAL A 30 6.22 5.58 -7.47
CA VAL A 30 5.33 5.31 -6.34
C VAL A 30 5.96 4.27 -5.41
N LEU A 31 6.45 3.15 -5.95
CA LEU A 31 7.14 2.13 -5.16
C LEU A 31 8.44 2.63 -4.52
N GLY A 32 9.16 3.54 -5.19
CA GLY A 32 10.30 4.24 -4.62
C GLY A 32 9.90 5.03 -3.36
N LYS A 33 8.82 5.81 -3.43
CA LYS A 33 8.28 6.54 -2.28
C LYS A 33 7.79 5.63 -1.16
N VAL A 34 7.24 4.45 -1.49
CA VAL A 34 6.85 3.44 -0.48
C VAL A 34 8.09 2.96 0.28
N LYS A 35 9.20 2.67 -0.42
CA LYS A 35 10.46 2.21 0.18
C LYS A 35 11.13 3.25 1.07
N GLU A 36 10.86 4.53 0.86
CA GLU A 36 11.39 5.63 1.68
C GLU A 36 10.64 5.82 3.00
N GLN A 37 9.45 5.23 3.14
CA GLN A 37 8.65 5.36 4.36
C GLN A 37 9.28 4.60 5.53
N LYS A 38 9.57 5.32 6.62
CA LYS A 38 10.20 4.75 7.82
C LYS A 38 9.23 4.00 8.72
N TYR A 39 7.92 4.26 8.57
CA TYR A 39 6.87 3.69 9.41
C TYR A 39 6.41 2.30 8.94
N LEU A 40 6.96 1.81 7.82
CA LEU A 40 6.68 0.49 7.27
C LEU A 40 7.96 -0.23 6.87
N LYS A 41 7.87 -1.56 6.80
CA LYS A 41 8.89 -2.43 6.23
C LYS A 41 8.31 -3.12 4.99
N LEU A 42 8.94 -2.92 3.83
CA LEU A 42 8.63 -3.70 2.63
C LEU A 42 9.18 -5.12 2.78
N LEU A 43 8.32 -6.12 2.66
CA LEU A 43 8.65 -7.54 2.75
C LEU A 43 8.79 -8.19 1.38
N ASN A 44 7.87 -7.86 0.46
CA ASN A 44 7.84 -8.40 -0.89
C ASN A 44 7.30 -7.37 -1.88
N GLU A 45 7.70 -7.48 -3.15
CA GLU A 45 7.23 -6.61 -4.24
C GLU A 45 7.22 -7.37 -5.56
N LYS A 46 6.10 -7.29 -6.27
CA LYS A 46 5.94 -7.81 -7.62
C LYS A 46 5.18 -6.81 -8.47
N THR A 47 5.85 -6.26 -9.47
CA THR A 47 5.25 -5.35 -10.46
C THR A 47 4.93 -6.10 -11.75
N PHE A 48 3.73 -5.86 -12.29
CA PHE A 48 3.28 -6.51 -13.52
C PHE A 48 3.36 -5.53 -14.71
N GLU A 49 3.70 -6.04 -15.89
CA GLU A 49 3.82 -5.20 -17.10
C GLU A 49 2.53 -4.47 -17.45
N ALA A 50 2.66 -3.25 -17.97
CA ALA A 50 1.50 -2.47 -18.34
C ALA A 50 0.77 -3.08 -19.55
N LYS A 51 -0.55 -3.27 -19.41
CA LYS A 51 -1.43 -3.78 -20.45
C LYS A 51 -2.29 -2.65 -21.01
N GLN A 52 -2.51 -2.67 -22.33
CA GLN A 52 -3.38 -1.70 -22.97
C GLN A 52 -4.85 -2.01 -22.67
N ILE A 53 -5.57 -0.99 -22.20
CA ILE A 53 -7.01 -1.02 -21.96
C ILE A 53 -7.64 0.13 -22.75
N LYS A 54 -8.26 -0.19 -23.89
CA LYS A 54 -8.78 0.79 -24.86
C LYS A 54 -7.66 1.78 -25.28
N LYS A 55 -7.79 3.06 -24.92
CA LYS A 55 -6.83 4.13 -25.22
C LYS A 55 -5.81 4.39 -24.10
N PHE A 56 -5.90 3.64 -23.01
CA PHE A 56 -5.05 3.80 -21.83
C PHE A 56 -4.19 2.55 -21.60
N TRP A 57 -3.28 2.65 -20.65
CA TRP A 57 -2.42 1.60 -20.15
C TRP A 57 -2.64 1.46 -18.65
N SER A 58 -2.82 0.23 -18.16
CA SER A 58 -2.89 -0.07 -16.73
C SER A 58 -1.72 -0.99 -16.34
N THR A 59 -1.12 -0.72 -15.19
CA THR A 59 -0.18 -1.59 -14.48
C THR A 59 -0.58 -1.65 -13.02
N PHE A 60 -0.23 -2.73 -12.35
CA PHE A 60 -0.37 -2.83 -10.90
C PHE A 60 0.86 -3.50 -10.30
N SER A 61 1.08 -3.20 -9.03
CA SER A 61 2.10 -3.83 -8.21
C SER A 61 1.47 -4.40 -6.96
N GLU A 62 1.82 -5.64 -6.67
CA GLU A 62 1.50 -6.31 -5.43
C GLU A 62 2.69 -6.16 -4.49
N ILE A 63 2.46 -5.60 -3.32
CA ILE A 63 3.47 -5.45 -2.27
C ILE A 63 2.98 -6.10 -0.99
N GLU A 64 3.90 -6.67 -0.23
CA GLU A 64 3.64 -7.08 1.14
C GLU A 64 4.42 -6.15 2.06
N ILE A 65 3.71 -5.49 2.97
CA ILE A 65 4.30 -4.56 3.93
C ILE A 65 4.02 -5.03 5.35
N SER A 66 4.85 -4.59 6.27
CA SER A 66 4.58 -4.70 7.69
C SER A 66 4.70 -3.35 8.39
N VAL A 67 3.74 -3.05 9.26
CA VAL A 67 3.66 -1.82 10.04
C VAL A 67 3.43 -2.15 11.52
N GLU A 68 3.85 -1.27 12.42
CA GLU A 68 3.74 -1.51 13.86
C GLU A 68 2.31 -1.35 14.41
N ASN A 69 1.45 -0.58 13.75
CA ASN A 69 0.09 -0.30 14.21
C ASN A 69 -0.87 0.03 13.05
N ILE A 70 -2.17 0.03 13.35
CA ILE A 70 -3.24 0.30 12.39
C ILE A 70 -3.20 1.73 11.85
N SER A 71 -2.80 2.70 12.68
CA SER A 71 -2.66 4.10 12.29
C SER A 71 -1.67 4.28 11.14
N ASN A 72 -0.54 3.56 11.17
CA ASN A 72 0.44 3.55 10.08
C ASN A 72 -0.12 2.91 8.79
N LEU A 73 -0.91 1.84 8.91
CA LEU A 73 -1.57 1.24 7.74
C LEU A 73 -2.58 2.21 7.13
N ILE A 74 -3.39 2.88 7.95
CA ILE A 74 -4.36 3.87 7.50
C ILE A 74 -3.67 5.08 6.86
N GLY A 75 -2.58 5.57 7.45
CA GLY A 75 -1.74 6.62 6.85
C GLY A 75 -1.22 6.22 5.47
N PHE A 76 -0.74 4.98 5.33
CA PHE A 76 -0.37 4.43 4.03
C PHE A 76 -1.54 4.46 3.03
N CYS A 77 -2.76 4.13 3.46
CA CYS A 77 -3.95 4.20 2.60
C CYS A 77 -4.20 5.61 2.07
N PHE A 78 -4.01 6.65 2.90
CA PHE A 78 -4.18 8.04 2.49
C PHE A 78 -3.07 8.51 1.54
N ASP A 79 -1.82 8.16 1.84
CA ASP A 79 -0.66 8.59 1.06
C ASP A 79 -0.62 7.94 -0.33
N PHE A 80 -0.94 6.65 -0.40
CA PHE A 80 -0.72 5.83 -1.59
C PHE A 80 -1.99 5.36 -2.28
N MET A 81 -3.16 5.53 -1.65
CA MET A 81 -4.49 5.20 -2.20
C MET A 81 -4.50 3.83 -2.90
N PRO A 82 -4.19 2.74 -2.19
CA PRO A 82 -4.14 1.42 -2.80
C PRO A 82 -5.52 1.00 -3.31
N SER A 83 -5.55 0.18 -4.35
CA SER A 83 -6.80 -0.36 -4.90
C SER A 83 -7.35 -1.50 -4.04
N SER A 84 -6.50 -2.20 -3.31
CA SER A 84 -6.92 -3.22 -2.33
C SER A 84 -5.91 -3.40 -1.21
N ILE A 85 -6.41 -3.85 -0.06
CA ILE A 85 -5.63 -4.20 1.13
C ILE A 85 -6.19 -5.51 1.68
N GLU A 86 -5.29 -6.45 1.98
CA GLU A 86 -5.58 -7.74 2.60
C GLU A 86 -4.66 -7.89 3.81
N ILE A 87 -5.23 -7.91 5.02
CA ILE A 87 -4.46 -8.16 6.24
C ILE A 87 -4.17 -9.66 6.29
N LEU A 88 -2.88 -10.01 6.33
CA LEU A 88 -2.40 -11.39 6.43
C LEU A 88 -2.27 -11.81 7.89
N GLU A 89 -1.74 -10.91 8.73
CA GLU A 89 -1.58 -11.12 10.17
C GLU A 89 -1.69 -9.79 10.93
N PRO A 90 -2.20 -9.79 12.19
CA PRO A 90 -2.89 -10.90 12.84
C PRO A 90 -4.31 -11.09 12.29
N GLU A 91 -4.95 -12.23 12.57
CA GLU A 91 -6.36 -12.48 12.20
C GLU A 91 -7.32 -11.51 12.90
N ASN A 92 -7.00 -11.13 14.13
CA ASN A 92 -7.78 -10.20 14.94
C ASN A 92 -6.86 -9.16 15.59
N PHE A 93 -7.27 -7.90 15.58
CA PHE A 93 -6.60 -6.82 16.30
C PHE A 93 -7.64 -5.88 16.91
N GLY A 94 -7.28 -5.26 18.04
CA GLY A 94 -8.12 -4.29 18.73
C GLY A 94 -7.66 -2.86 18.43
N VAL A 95 -8.60 -1.95 18.25
CA VAL A 95 -8.32 -0.50 18.09
C VAL A 95 -9.19 0.28 19.07
N GLU A 96 -8.63 1.28 19.72
CA GLU A 96 -9.41 2.15 20.60
C GLU A 96 -10.22 3.16 19.78
N ALA A 97 -11.45 3.43 20.21
CA ALA A 97 -12.32 4.41 19.55
C ALA A 97 -11.67 5.80 19.43
N ALA A 98 -10.87 6.20 20.42
CA ALA A 98 -10.13 7.46 20.40
C ALA A 98 -9.03 7.49 19.33
N GLU A 99 -8.38 6.35 19.04
CA GLU A 99 -7.39 6.26 17.97
C GLU A 99 -8.05 6.47 16.61
N ILE A 100 -9.19 5.80 16.37
CA ILE A 100 -9.98 6.00 15.15
C ILE A 100 -10.46 7.45 15.00
N ALA A 101 -10.94 8.07 16.08
CA ALA A 101 -11.43 9.45 16.05
C ALA A 101 -10.34 10.48 15.69
N ASN A 102 -9.07 10.17 15.93
CA ASN A 102 -7.95 11.06 15.59
C ASN A 102 -7.44 10.88 14.15
N LEU A 103 -7.96 9.90 13.40
CA LEU A 103 -7.53 9.60 12.02
C LEU A 103 -8.39 10.30 10.95
N LEU A 104 -9.49 10.95 11.31
CA LEU A 104 -10.45 11.66 10.43
C LEU A 104 -10.66 13.10 10.90
#